data_AF-S0J358-F1
#
_entry.id   AF-S0J358-F1
#
_cell.length_a   1.000
_cell.length_b   1.000
_cell.length_c   1.000
_cell.angle_alpha   90.00
_cell.angle_beta   90.00
_cell.angle_gamma   90.00
#
_symmetry.space_group_name_H-M   'P 1'
#
loop_
_entity.id
_entity.type
_entity.pdbx_description
1 polymer ?
#
loop_
_entity_poly.entity_id
_entity_poly.type
_entity_poly.pdbx_seq_one_letter_code
_entity_poly.pdbx_strand_id
1 'polypeptide(L)'
;MNVFGENLQFYRKQKNLTQEQLAEQFEVSRQTVSKWEAGASFPEMEKILQMCDLFSCDMDTLLRKDAAVLETSDSQGYENHMEKRRRKITFGVTFLILGTAVYEILEGFQRPEVLSNLIFMAMAVVAVLVLVVAGMEHDIYRKNHPVIPDFYTSAEKETFEQQFPRWIATGIGIILIGALIGMNGDEFPLRAGMRDEFYQGIFLLLVALGIGVLVYAGMGKEKYQVDIYNKENSPEQKGKNTRVGVWCGCIMMTAAGIFLVLGFVFDLWKICWVVWPVGGLLCGIAALILSGRK
;
A
#
# COMPACT_ATOMS: atom_id res chain seq x y z
N MET A 1 34.22 -17.10 -16.75
CA MET A 1 33.22 -16.48 -15.87
C MET A 1 32.52 -17.61 -15.15
N ASN A 2 32.68 -17.68 -13.83
CA ASN A 2 32.02 -18.69 -13.01
C ASN A 2 30.90 -17.97 -12.26
N VAL A 3 29.67 -18.12 -12.75
CA VAL A 3 28.46 -17.45 -12.25
C VAL A 3 28.32 -17.61 -10.74
N PHE A 4 28.66 -18.79 -10.20
CA PHE A 4 28.64 -19.05 -8.76
C PHE A 4 29.59 -18.15 -7.95
N GLY A 5 30.84 -18.00 -8.41
CA GLY A 5 31.84 -17.21 -7.69
C GLY A 5 31.49 -15.72 -7.66
N GLU A 6 30.93 -15.23 -8.77
CA GLU A 6 30.42 -13.86 -8.92
C GLU A 6 29.20 -13.63 -8.00
N ASN A 7 28.24 -14.56 -7.98
CA ASN A 7 27.09 -14.52 -7.09
C ASN A 7 27.47 -14.57 -5.60
N LEU A 8 28.41 -15.43 -5.24
CA LEU A 8 28.90 -15.55 -3.86
C LEU A 8 29.54 -14.24 -3.40
N GLN A 9 30.35 -13.63 -4.27
CA GLN A 9 30.97 -12.33 -3.98
C GLN A 9 29.93 -11.22 -3.88
N PHE A 10 28.90 -11.25 -4.73
CA PHE A 10 27.80 -10.30 -4.73
C PHE A 10 27.00 -10.35 -3.42
N TYR A 11 26.48 -11.52 -3.02
CA TYR A 11 25.72 -11.69 -1.78
C TYR A 11 26.55 -11.37 -0.53
N ARG A 12 27.85 -11.73 -0.54
CA ARG A 12 28.76 -11.36 0.56
C ARG A 12 28.87 -9.84 0.72
N LYS A 13 29.05 -9.11 -0.39
CA LYS A 13 29.13 -7.64 -0.38
C LYS A 13 27.80 -7.01 0.05
N GLN A 14 26.67 -7.55 -0.38
CA GLN A 14 25.34 -7.08 0.02
C GLN A 14 25.15 -7.16 1.54
N LYS A 15 25.64 -8.23 2.19
CA LYS A 15 25.63 -8.36 3.66
C LYS A 15 26.77 -7.63 4.38
N ASN A 16 27.57 -6.83 3.68
CA ASN A 16 28.75 -6.13 4.20
C ASN A 16 29.77 -7.06 4.90
N LEU A 17 29.86 -8.32 4.46
CA LEU A 17 30.77 -9.29 5.06
C LEU A 17 32.14 -9.26 4.36
N THR A 18 33.22 -9.40 5.13
CA THR A 18 34.55 -9.68 4.57
C THR A 18 34.64 -11.17 4.19
N GLN A 19 35.61 -11.54 3.34
CA GLN A 19 35.87 -12.95 3.03
C GLN A 19 36.20 -13.77 4.29
N GLU A 20 36.78 -13.12 5.31
CA GLU A 20 37.18 -13.72 6.57
C GLU A 20 35.97 -13.99 7.46
N GLN A 21 35.06 -13.02 7.56
CA GLN A 21 33.78 -13.17 8.28
C GLN A 21 32.88 -14.22 7.62
N LEU A 22 32.85 -14.27 6.29
CA LEU A 22 32.11 -15.31 5.58
C LEU A 22 32.71 -16.70 5.79
N ALA A 23 34.04 -16.79 5.88
CA ALA A 23 34.73 -18.04 6.15
C ALA A 23 34.43 -18.55 7.56
N GLU A 24 34.37 -17.65 8.55
CA GLU A 24 33.98 -17.96 9.92
C GLU A 24 32.55 -18.50 10.01
N GLN A 25 31.59 -17.88 9.30
CA GLN A 25 30.19 -18.33 9.25
C GLN A 25 30.02 -19.77 8.73
N PHE A 26 30.88 -20.18 7.80
CA PHE A 26 30.84 -21.52 7.20
C PHE A 26 31.89 -22.47 7.77
N GLU A 27 32.60 -22.08 8.83
CA GLU A 27 33.66 -22.88 9.47
C GLU A 27 34.73 -23.36 8.47
N VAL A 28 35.10 -22.50 7.53
CA VAL A 28 36.15 -22.76 6.53
C VAL A 28 37.28 -21.74 6.63
N SER A 29 38.39 -22.00 5.94
CA SER A 29 39.47 -21.03 5.86
C SER A 29 39.12 -19.87 4.91
N ARG A 30 39.63 -18.66 5.19
CA ARG A 30 39.53 -17.51 4.26
C ARG A 30 40.01 -17.86 2.84
N GLN A 31 41.05 -18.68 2.73
CA GLN A 31 41.58 -19.13 1.44
C GLN A 31 40.55 -19.98 0.67
N THR A 32 39.75 -20.78 1.37
CA THR A 32 38.67 -21.58 0.78
C THR A 32 37.61 -20.68 0.14
N VAL A 33 37.15 -19.66 0.86
CA VAL A 33 36.18 -18.67 0.33
C VAL A 33 36.77 -17.92 -0.87
N SER A 34 38.04 -17.50 -0.81
CA SER A 34 38.69 -16.84 -1.94
C SER A 34 38.78 -17.74 -3.17
N LYS A 35 38.98 -19.06 -3.00
CA LYS A 35 39.00 -20.02 -4.11
C LYS A 35 37.60 -20.27 -4.67
N TRP A 36 36.56 -20.23 -3.83
CA TRP A 36 35.16 -20.28 -4.28
C TRP A 36 34.80 -19.05 -5.13
N GLU A 37 35.10 -17.84 -4.66
CA GLU A 37 34.85 -16.59 -5.41
C GLU A 37 35.64 -16.54 -6.73
N ALA A 38 36.88 -17.05 -6.74
CA ALA A 38 37.71 -17.13 -7.95
C ALA A 38 37.31 -18.27 -8.90
N GLY A 39 36.36 -19.13 -8.51
CA GLY A 39 35.95 -20.31 -9.27
C GLY A 39 37.01 -21.42 -9.36
N ALA A 40 38.04 -21.37 -8.52
CA ALA A 40 39.14 -22.33 -8.47
C ALA A 40 38.78 -23.62 -7.70
N SER A 41 37.75 -23.56 -6.86
CA SER A 41 37.18 -24.73 -6.17
C SER A 41 35.68 -24.53 -6.00
N PHE A 42 34.94 -25.62 -5.81
CA PHE A 42 33.50 -25.58 -5.59
C PHE A 42 33.18 -26.06 -4.16
N PRO A 43 32.26 -25.39 -3.44
CA PRO A 43 31.84 -25.84 -2.11
C PRO A 43 31.10 -27.17 -2.16
N GLU A 44 31.10 -27.88 -1.04
CA GLU A 44 30.27 -29.08 -0.86
C GLU A 44 28.79 -28.70 -0.75
N MET A 45 27.91 -29.65 -1.06
CA MET A 45 26.46 -29.44 -1.09
C MET A 45 25.93 -28.87 0.23
N GLU A 46 26.46 -29.33 1.37
CA GLU A 46 26.09 -28.81 2.69
C GLU A 46 26.38 -27.31 2.81
N LYS A 47 27.54 -26.84 2.35
CA LYS A 47 27.90 -25.41 2.39
C LYS A 47 27.07 -24.58 1.41
N ILE A 48 26.68 -25.16 0.28
CA ILE A 48 25.76 -24.50 -0.67
C ILE A 48 24.39 -24.30 -0.02
N LEU A 49 23.86 -25.30 0.69
CA LEU A 49 22.59 -25.16 1.41
C LEU A 49 22.70 -24.10 2.53
N GLN A 50 23.78 -24.12 3.31
CA GLN A 50 24.05 -23.09 4.32
C GLN A 50 24.14 -21.68 3.71
N MET A 51 24.72 -21.54 2.51
CA MET A 51 24.75 -20.26 1.77
C MET A 51 23.35 -19.83 1.31
N CYS A 52 22.55 -20.76 0.80
CA CYS A 52 21.16 -20.48 0.40
C CYS A 52 20.35 -19.96 1.61
N ASP A 53 20.52 -20.59 2.77
CA ASP A 53 19.88 -20.16 4.02
C ASP A 53 20.40 -18.78 4.47
N LEU A 54 21.73 -18.59 4.47
CA LEU A 54 22.35 -17.34 4.90
C LEU A 54 21.94 -16.16 4.01
N PHE A 55 21.89 -16.36 2.69
CA PHE A 55 21.56 -15.32 1.72
C PHE A 55 20.08 -15.25 1.37
N SER A 56 19.26 -16.16 1.92
CA SER A 56 17.82 -16.26 1.64
C SER A 56 17.52 -16.34 0.13
N CYS A 57 18.32 -17.13 -0.60
CA CYS A 57 18.19 -17.31 -2.04
C CYS A 57 18.12 -18.79 -2.43
N ASP A 58 17.50 -19.08 -3.57
CA ASP A 58 17.41 -20.45 -4.08
C ASP A 58 18.74 -20.92 -4.66
N MET A 59 19.02 -22.22 -4.55
CA MET A 59 20.22 -22.84 -5.12
C MET A 59 20.36 -22.59 -6.64
N ASP A 60 19.24 -22.57 -7.37
CA ASP A 60 19.23 -22.26 -8.81
C ASP A 60 19.73 -20.83 -9.09
N THR A 61 19.32 -19.87 -8.25
CA THR A 61 19.78 -18.48 -8.30
C THR A 61 21.26 -18.38 -7.98
N LEU A 62 21.72 -19.06 -6.92
CA LEU A 62 23.13 -19.04 -6.51
C LEU A 62 24.07 -19.67 -7.56
N LEU A 63 23.63 -20.74 -8.24
CA LEU A 63 24.49 -21.54 -9.12
C LEU A 63 24.42 -21.16 -10.60
N ARG A 64 23.27 -20.71 -11.12
CA ARG A 64 23.01 -20.67 -12.58
C ARG A 64 22.64 -19.31 -13.13
N LYS A 65 22.08 -18.43 -12.32
CA LYS A 65 21.60 -17.12 -12.77
C LYS A 65 22.55 -16.04 -12.28
N ASP A 66 22.72 -14.98 -13.04
CA ASP A 66 23.49 -13.82 -12.58
C ASP A 66 22.67 -13.09 -11.51
N ALA A 67 23.06 -13.25 -10.24
CA ALA A 67 22.34 -12.75 -9.09
C ALA A 67 22.23 -11.22 -9.11
N ALA A 68 23.24 -10.53 -9.66
CA ALA A 68 23.23 -9.07 -9.79
C ALA A 68 22.17 -8.60 -10.80
N VAL A 69 21.98 -9.35 -11.90
CA VAL A 69 20.97 -9.06 -12.92
C VAL A 69 19.55 -9.38 -12.43
N LEU A 70 19.38 -10.46 -11.68
CA LEU A 70 18.09 -10.82 -11.09
C LEU A 70 17.65 -9.82 -10.03
N GLU A 71 18.52 -9.46 -9.09
CA GLU A 71 18.17 -8.50 -8.04
C GLU A 71 17.85 -7.13 -8.63
N THR A 72 18.60 -6.65 -9.62
CA THR A 72 18.30 -5.36 -10.27
C THR A 72 16.97 -5.40 -11.03
N SER A 73 16.67 -6.50 -11.72
CA SER A 73 15.39 -6.69 -12.42
C SER A 73 14.20 -6.75 -11.45
N ASP A 74 14.32 -7.51 -10.36
CA ASP A 74 13.25 -7.67 -9.36
C ASP A 74 13.04 -6.37 -8.55
N SER A 75 14.12 -5.67 -8.22
CA SER A 75 14.07 -4.36 -7.54
C SER A 75 13.34 -3.34 -8.41
N GLN A 76 13.76 -3.18 -9.67
CA GLN A 76 13.14 -2.26 -10.63
C GLN A 76 11.65 -2.61 -10.87
N GLY A 77 11.33 -3.91 -10.90
CA GLY A 77 9.95 -4.40 -11.03
C GLY A 77 9.06 -3.99 -9.86
N TYR A 78 9.54 -4.20 -8.63
CA TYR A 78 8.83 -3.78 -7.41
C TYR A 78 8.66 -2.25 -7.34
N GLU A 79 9.73 -1.49 -7.60
CA GLU A 79 9.67 -0.03 -7.58
C GLU A 79 8.62 0.50 -8.55
N ASN A 80 8.65 0.04 -9.80
CA ASN A 80 7.72 0.45 -10.84
C ASN A 80 6.28 0.10 -10.47
N HIS A 81 6.05 -1.09 -9.90
CA HIS A 81 4.72 -1.51 -9.44
C HIS A 81 4.21 -0.60 -8.32
N MET A 82 5.03 -0.36 -7.30
CA MET A 82 4.66 0.48 -6.16
C MET A 82 4.43 1.93 -6.56
N GLU A 83 5.24 2.47 -7.47
CA GLU A 83 5.06 3.81 -8.04
C GLU A 83 3.78 3.94 -8.86
N LYS A 84 3.48 2.94 -9.70
CA LYS A 84 2.24 2.89 -10.48
C LYS A 84 1.02 2.80 -9.57
N ARG A 85 1.08 1.95 -8.54
CA ARG A 85 0.03 1.82 -7.51
C ARG A 85 -0.17 3.13 -6.77
N ARG A 86 0.91 3.77 -6.30
CA ARG A 86 0.88 5.08 -5.64
C ARG A 86 0.17 6.12 -6.49
N ARG A 87 0.53 6.25 -7.77
CA ARG A 87 -0.10 7.21 -8.69
C ARG A 87 -1.58 6.91 -8.92
N LYS A 88 -1.95 5.65 -9.18
CA LYS A 88 -3.35 5.26 -9.40
C LYS A 88 -4.23 5.50 -8.18
N ILE A 89 -3.78 5.12 -6.97
CA ILE A 89 -4.54 5.34 -5.74
C ILE A 89 -4.67 6.84 -5.46
N THR A 90 -3.57 7.59 -5.56
CA THR A 90 -3.59 9.05 -5.38
C THR A 90 -4.57 9.70 -6.35
N PHE A 91 -4.50 9.33 -7.63
CA PHE A 91 -5.42 9.83 -8.65
C PHE A 91 -6.87 9.47 -8.32
N GLY A 92 -7.17 8.20 -8.04
CA GLY A 92 -8.53 7.76 -7.75
C GLY A 92 -9.17 8.47 -6.56
N VAL A 93 -8.46 8.61 -5.44
CA VAL A 93 -8.97 9.30 -4.25
C VAL A 93 -9.11 10.80 -4.50
N THR A 94 -8.11 11.44 -5.09
CA THR A 94 -8.14 12.88 -5.40
C THR A 94 -9.27 13.20 -6.37
N PHE A 95 -9.43 12.38 -7.41
CA PHE A 95 -10.43 12.59 -8.45
C PHE A 95 -11.86 12.37 -7.94
N LEU A 96 -12.06 11.47 -6.98
CA LEU A 96 -13.35 11.27 -6.31
C LEU A 96 -13.78 12.53 -5.55
N ILE A 97 -12.88 13.11 -4.76
CA ILE A 97 -13.14 14.34 -3.98
C ILE A 97 -13.20 15.57 -4.90
N LEU A 98 -12.41 15.60 -5.97
CA LEU A 98 -12.52 16.63 -6.99
C LEU A 98 -13.91 16.61 -7.64
N GLY A 99 -14.52 15.44 -7.80
CA GLY A 99 -15.91 15.31 -8.25
C GLY A 99 -16.89 16.08 -7.37
N THR A 100 -16.78 15.96 -6.04
CA THR A 100 -17.63 16.72 -5.11
C THR A 100 -17.34 18.22 -5.17
N ALA A 101 -16.08 18.62 -5.35
CA ALA A 101 -15.74 20.02 -5.54
C ALA A 101 -16.35 20.61 -6.83
N VAL A 102 -16.29 19.88 -7.94
CA VAL A 102 -16.89 20.28 -9.21
C VAL A 102 -18.41 20.40 -9.09
N TYR A 103 -19.05 19.48 -8.37
CA TYR A 103 -20.48 19.54 -8.09
C TYR A 103 -20.88 20.88 -7.43
N GLU A 104 -20.25 21.22 -6.31
CA GLU A 104 -20.53 22.45 -5.56
C GLU A 104 -20.25 23.71 -6.40
N ILE A 105 -19.15 23.72 -7.16
CA ILE A 105 -18.83 24.86 -8.04
C ILE A 105 -19.93 25.05 -9.10
N LEU A 106 -20.44 23.95 -9.69
CA LEU A 106 -21.50 24.03 -10.69
C LEU A 106 -22.83 24.51 -10.08
N GLU A 107 -23.16 24.10 -8.85
CA GLU A 107 -24.30 24.65 -8.10
C GLU A 107 -24.12 26.14 -7.79
N GLY A 108 -22.90 26.54 -7.41
CA GLY A 108 -22.53 27.95 -7.23
C GLY A 108 -22.72 28.79 -8.49
N PHE A 109 -22.57 28.21 -9.68
CA PHE A 109 -22.89 28.83 -10.98
C PHE A 109 -24.35 28.66 -11.42
N GLN A 110 -25.23 28.15 -10.55
CA GLN A 110 -26.64 27.89 -10.82
C GLN A 110 -26.88 26.99 -12.04
N ARG A 111 -25.98 26.03 -12.28
CA ARG A 111 -26.17 25.02 -13.33
C ARG A 111 -27.29 24.04 -12.94
N PRO A 112 -27.98 23.44 -13.93
CA PRO A 112 -29.04 22.48 -13.63
C PRO A 112 -28.52 21.31 -12.78
N GLU A 113 -29.23 20.98 -11.72
CA GLU A 113 -28.87 19.91 -10.78
C GLU A 113 -28.60 18.57 -11.49
N VAL A 114 -29.41 18.25 -12.50
CA VAL A 114 -29.26 17.03 -13.34
C VAL A 114 -27.90 16.99 -14.04
N LEU A 115 -27.39 18.15 -14.50
CA LEU A 115 -26.08 18.23 -15.16
C LEU A 115 -24.95 18.04 -14.15
N SER A 116 -25.03 18.69 -12.99
CA SER A 116 -24.03 18.56 -11.91
C SER A 116 -23.95 17.12 -11.40
N ASN A 117 -25.11 16.48 -11.16
CA ASN A 117 -25.20 15.08 -10.76
C ASN A 117 -24.61 14.14 -11.81
N LEU A 118 -24.89 14.35 -13.10
CA LEU A 118 -24.35 13.53 -14.17
C LEU A 118 -22.82 13.61 -14.23
N ILE A 119 -22.25 14.82 -14.13
CA ILE A 119 -20.80 15.04 -14.13
C ILE A 119 -20.16 14.38 -12.91
N PHE A 120 -20.72 14.60 -11.72
CA PHE A 120 -20.24 13.98 -10.49
C PHE A 120 -20.23 12.45 -10.58
N MET A 121 -21.34 11.85 -11.02
CA MET A 121 -21.44 10.40 -11.17
C MET A 121 -20.47 9.85 -12.21
N ALA A 122 -20.27 10.54 -13.34
CA ALA A 122 -19.29 10.14 -14.33
C ALA A 122 -17.86 10.15 -13.76
N MET A 123 -17.49 11.19 -13.00
CA MET A 123 -16.18 11.27 -12.34
C MET A 123 -16.03 10.18 -11.27
N ALA A 124 -17.05 9.96 -10.44
CA ALA A 124 -17.06 8.93 -9.40
C ALA A 124 -16.87 7.52 -9.99
N VAL A 125 -17.55 7.20 -11.10
CA VAL A 125 -17.39 5.91 -11.78
C VAL A 125 -15.93 5.73 -12.23
N VAL A 126 -15.32 6.75 -12.86
CA VAL A 126 -13.92 6.67 -13.30
C VAL A 126 -12.98 6.50 -12.10
N ALA A 127 -13.17 7.27 -11.02
CA ALA A 127 -12.37 7.17 -9.80
C ALA A 127 -12.44 5.76 -9.20
N VAL A 128 -13.65 5.22 -9.03
CA VAL A 128 -13.88 3.89 -8.44
C VAL A 128 -13.25 2.80 -9.31
N LEU A 129 -13.42 2.87 -10.64
CA LEU A 129 -12.80 1.90 -11.56
C LEU A 129 -11.27 1.89 -11.44
N VAL A 130 -10.65 3.07 -11.35
CA VAL A 130 -9.18 3.17 -11.17
C VAL A 130 -8.76 2.55 -9.83
N LEU A 131 -9.49 2.80 -8.74
CA LEU A 131 -9.19 2.24 -7.41
C LEU A 131 -9.35 0.73 -7.38
N VAL A 132 -10.42 0.19 -7.97
CA VAL A 132 -10.67 -1.25 -8.06
C VAL A 132 -9.56 -1.94 -8.84
N VAL A 133 -9.22 -1.42 -10.03
CA VAL A 133 -8.14 -1.99 -10.85
C VAL A 133 -6.80 -1.92 -10.14
N ALA A 134 -6.48 -0.80 -9.46
CA ALA A 134 -5.25 -0.67 -8.69
C ALA A 134 -5.16 -1.69 -7.54
N GLY A 135 -6.29 -1.95 -6.86
CA GLY A 135 -6.37 -2.96 -5.81
C GLY A 135 -6.16 -4.37 -6.34
N MET A 136 -6.84 -4.72 -7.44
CA MET A 136 -6.73 -6.05 -8.07
C MET A 136 -5.32 -6.32 -8.63
N GLU A 137 -4.72 -5.35 -9.34
CA GLU A 137 -3.34 -5.47 -9.82
C GLU A 137 -2.37 -5.69 -8.67
N HIS A 138 -2.57 -5.01 -7.53
CA HIS A 138 -1.71 -5.18 -6.36
C HIS A 138 -1.90 -6.55 -5.70
N ASP A 139 -3.12 -7.06 -5.59
CA ASP A 139 -3.40 -8.40 -5.06
C ASP A 139 -2.77 -9.51 -5.92
N ILE A 140 -2.88 -9.39 -7.26
CA ILE A 140 -2.22 -10.31 -8.20
C ILE A 140 -0.70 -10.25 -8.02
N TYR A 141 -0.14 -9.05 -7.93
CA TYR A 141 1.29 -8.87 -7.70
C TYR A 141 1.76 -9.52 -6.40
N ARG A 142 1.02 -9.34 -5.30
CA ARG A 142 1.33 -9.96 -3.99
C ARG A 142 1.30 -11.49 -4.02
N LYS A 143 0.45 -12.09 -4.87
CA LYS A 143 0.39 -13.54 -5.05
C LYS A 143 1.59 -14.06 -5.84
N ASN A 144 2.02 -13.32 -6.86
CA ASN A 144 3.16 -13.70 -7.71
C ASN A 144 4.52 -13.39 -7.06
N HIS A 145 4.57 -12.38 -6.18
CA HIS A 145 5.78 -11.91 -5.50
C HIS A 145 5.53 -11.83 -3.98
N PRO A 146 5.41 -12.97 -3.28
CA PRO A 146 5.08 -13.00 -1.85
C PRO A 146 6.23 -12.53 -0.95
N VAL A 147 7.48 -12.61 -1.42
CA VAL A 147 8.67 -12.17 -0.72
C VAL A 147 9.47 -11.27 -1.65
N ILE A 148 9.85 -10.09 -1.15
CA ILE A 148 10.69 -9.12 -1.84
C ILE A 148 11.98 -8.94 -1.00
N PRO A 149 13.18 -9.03 -1.59
CA PRO A 149 14.41 -8.72 -0.87
C PRO A 149 14.44 -7.23 -0.52
N ASP A 150 14.99 -6.89 0.65
CA ASP A 150 15.14 -5.49 1.05
C ASP A 150 16.39 -4.88 0.41
N PHE A 151 16.21 -4.27 -0.76
CA PHE A 151 17.28 -3.66 -1.54
C PHE A 151 17.48 -2.16 -1.27
N TYR A 152 16.67 -1.58 -0.38
CA TYR A 152 16.79 -0.16 -0.02
C TYR A 152 17.85 0.06 1.05
N THR A 153 18.76 1.00 0.80
CA THR A 153 19.76 1.40 1.78
C THR A 153 19.13 2.14 2.96
N SER A 154 19.73 2.04 4.16
CA SER A 154 19.27 2.79 5.33
C SER A 154 19.23 4.30 5.10
N ALA A 155 20.17 4.82 4.30
CA ALA A 155 20.24 6.25 3.95
C ALA A 155 19.06 6.69 3.06
N GLU A 156 18.63 5.86 2.11
CA GLU A 156 17.46 6.15 1.27
C GLU A 156 16.17 6.16 2.09
N LYS A 157 16.00 5.18 2.99
CA LYS A 157 14.85 5.11 3.91
C LYS A 157 14.81 6.34 4.83
N GLU A 158 15.96 6.72 5.40
CA GLU A 158 16.05 7.90 6.27
C GLU A 158 15.74 9.19 5.51
N THR A 159 16.26 9.34 4.29
CA THR A 159 15.98 10.50 3.43
C THR A 159 14.47 10.67 3.18
N PHE A 160 13.77 9.56 2.95
CA PHE A 160 12.31 9.58 2.81
C PHE A 160 11.61 9.92 4.12
N GLU A 161 11.99 9.30 5.24
CA GLU A 161 11.41 9.57 6.56
C GLU A 161 11.59 11.04 6.99
N GLN A 162 12.69 11.69 6.62
CA GLN A 162 12.89 13.14 6.87
C GLN A 162 12.03 14.04 5.96
N GLN A 163 11.67 13.58 4.76
CA GLN A 163 10.78 14.30 3.84
C GLN A 163 9.31 14.11 4.18
N PHE A 164 8.94 12.96 4.74
CA PHE A 164 7.56 12.56 4.99
C PHE A 164 6.77 13.59 5.84
N PRO A 165 7.27 14.11 6.98
CA PRO A 165 6.57 15.14 7.76
C PRO A 165 6.29 16.42 6.98
N ARG A 166 7.20 16.83 6.08
CA ARG A 166 7.01 18.05 5.26
C ARG A 166 5.85 17.88 4.30
N TRP A 167 5.71 16.71 3.68
CA TRP A 167 4.56 16.41 2.83
C TRP A 167 3.24 16.39 3.62
N ILE A 168 3.24 15.78 4.81
CA ILE A 168 2.04 15.76 5.67
C ILE A 168 1.64 17.17 6.08
N ALA A 169 2.59 17.98 6.56
CA ALA A 169 2.35 19.37 6.93
C ALA A 169 1.82 20.20 5.74
N THR A 170 2.33 19.95 4.53
CA THR A 170 1.87 20.63 3.30
C THR A 170 0.41 20.28 2.98
N GLY A 171 0.06 18.98 3.02
CA GLY A 171 -1.32 18.53 2.78
C GLY A 171 -2.30 19.10 3.80
N ILE A 172 -1.95 19.06 5.09
CA ILE A 172 -2.76 19.65 6.16
C ILE A 172 -2.89 21.16 5.99
N GLY A 173 -1.80 21.86 5.67
CA GLY A 173 -1.80 23.31 5.44
C GLY A 173 -2.77 23.72 4.32
N ILE A 174 -2.79 22.99 3.20
CA ILE A 174 -3.73 23.25 2.10
C ILE A 174 -5.18 23.06 2.56
N ILE A 175 -5.46 21.99 3.31
CA ILE A 175 -6.82 21.72 3.83
C ILE A 175 -7.26 22.84 4.79
N LEU A 176 -6.38 23.29 5.68
CA LEU A 176 -6.69 24.36 6.63
C LEU A 176 -6.94 25.70 5.93
N ILE A 177 -6.15 26.03 4.89
CA ILE A 177 -6.40 27.21 4.05
C ILE A 177 -7.78 27.09 3.38
N GLY A 178 -8.12 25.92 2.85
CA GLY A 178 -9.45 25.68 2.31
C GLY A 178 -10.55 25.86 3.34
N ALA A 179 -10.37 25.34 4.55
CA ALA A 179 -11.35 25.46 5.62
C ALA A 179 -11.58 26.93 6.01
N LEU A 180 -10.53 27.76 6.04
CA LEU A 180 -10.66 29.19 6.26
C LEU A 180 -11.51 29.87 5.17
N ILE A 181 -11.33 29.49 3.91
CA ILE A 181 -12.14 30.02 2.79
C ILE A 181 -13.59 29.56 2.92
N GLY A 182 -13.84 28.28 3.20
CA GLY A 182 -15.19 27.73 3.33
C GLY A 182 -15.96 28.30 4.51
N MET A 183 -15.30 28.52 5.66
CA MET A 183 -15.93 29.08 6.86
C MET A 183 -16.26 30.56 6.77
N ASN A 184 -15.52 31.32 5.96
CA ASN A 184 -15.71 32.77 5.79
C ASN A 184 -16.25 33.11 4.40
N GLY A 185 -16.77 32.11 3.66
CA GLY A 185 -17.22 32.24 2.26
C GLY A 185 -18.24 33.37 2.08
N ASP A 186 -19.19 33.44 3.01
CA ASP A 186 -20.32 34.38 2.98
C ASP A 186 -19.89 35.86 3.10
N GLU A 187 -18.68 36.12 3.63
CA GLU A 187 -18.13 37.48 3.74
C GLU A 187 -17.45 37.95 2.44
N PHE A 188 -17.13 37.03 1.53
CA PHE A 188 -16.45 37.36 0.28
C PHE A 188 -17.42 37.80 -0.83
N PRO A 189 -17.01 38.74 -1.70
CA PRO A 189 -17.89 39.25 -2.75
C PRO A 189 -18.13 38.20 -3.85
N LEU A 190 -19.38 37.80 -4.01
CA LEU A 190 -19.83 36.97 -5.14
C LEU A 190 -20.23 37.83 -6.35
N ARG A 191 -19.99 37.29 -7.55
CA ARG A 191 -20.53 37.88 -8.79
C ARG A 191 -22.05 37.69 -8.82
N ALA A 192 -22.77 38.69 -9.34
CA ALA A 192 -24.22 38.61 -9.52
C ALA A 192 -24.62 37.33 -10.28
N GLY A 193 -25.55 36.56 -9.69
CA GLY A 193 -26.02 35.28 -10.22
C GLY A 193 -25.25 34.04 -9.73
N MET A 194 -24.28 34.21 -8.82
CA MET A 194 -23.62 33.09 -8.12
C MET A 194 -24.21 32.89 -6.73
N ARG A 195 -23.99 31.70 -6.16
CA ARG A 195 -24.41 31.32 -4.80
C ARG A 195 -23.21 30.92 -3.92
N ASP A 196 -23.43 30.83 -2.61
CA ASP A 196 -22.41 30.58 -1.59
C ASP A 196 -21.74 29.20 -1.73
N GLU A 197 -22.40 28.24 -2.38
CA GLU A 197 -21.85 26.92 -2.71
C GLU A 197 -20.56 27.02 -3.56
N PHE A 198 -20.34 28.14 -4.26
CA PHE A 198 -19.08 28.37 -4.96
C PHE A 198 -17.86 28.34 -4.03
N TYR A 199 -17.93 28.97 -2.84
CA TYR A 199 -16.83 28.95 -1.88
C TYR A 199 -16.69 27.60 -1.19
N GLN A 200 -17.79 26.87 -0.99
CA GLN A 200 -17.76 25.48 -0.54
C GLN A 200 -17.06 24.59 -1.57
N GLY A 201 -17.29 24.82 -2.86
CA GLY A 201 -16.59 24.16 -3.95
C GLY A 201 -15.10 24.47 -4.01
N ILE A 202 -14.69 25.73 -3.77
CA ILE A 202 -13.27 26.09 -3.62
C ILE A 202 -12.64 25.37 -2.41
N PHE A 203 -13.35 25.33 -1.28
CA PHE A 203 -12.91 24.58 -0.10
C PHE A 203 -12.67 23.11 -0.45
N LEU A 204 -13.66 22.43 -1.06
CA LEU A 204 -13.54 21.03 -1.46
C LEU A 204 -12.44 20.78 -2.49
N LEU A 205 -12.16 21.75 -3.37
CA LEU A 205 -11.04 21.67 -4.32
C LEU A 205 -9.70 21.64 -3.59
N LEU A 206 -9.52 22.52 -2.59
CA LEU A 206 -8.32 22.53 -1.76
C LEU A 206 -8.23 21.27 -0.89
N VAL A 207 -9.37 20.76 -0.40
CA VAL A 207 -9.42 19.46 0.28
C VAL A 207 -8.97 18.33 -0.64
N ALA A 208 -9.42 18.30 -1.90
CA ALA A 208 -8.97 17.30 -2.87
C ALA A 208 -7.45 17.35 -3.08
N LEU A 209 -6.88 18.54 -3.25
CA LEU A 209 -5.43 18.73 -3.42
C LEU A 209 -4.65 18.31 -2.16
N GLY A 210 -5.10 18.74 -0.98
CA GLY A 210 -4.46 18.40 0.29
C GLY A 210 -4.51 16.90 0.57
N ILE A 211 -5.67 16.27 0.39
CA ILE A 211 -5.82 14.81 0.54
C ILE A 211 -4.97 14.08 -0.52
N GLY A 212 -4.91 14.57 -1.76
CA GLY A 212 -4.03 14.01 -2.78
C GLY A 212 -2.57 13.99 -2.35
N VAL A 213 -2.07 15.07 -1.75
CA VAL A 213 -0.72 15.13 -1.18
C VAL A 213 -0.54 14.12 -0.04
N LEU A 214 -1.51 14.04 0.88
CA LEU A 214 -1.45 13.10 2.02
C LEU A 214 -1.45 11.64 1.57
N VAL A 215 -2.30 11.28 0.61
CA VAL A 215 -2.38 9.93 0.04
C VAL A 215 -1.08 9.60 -0.70
N TYR A 216 -0.56 10.54 -1.50
CA TYR A 216 0.70 10.34 -2.21
C TYR A 216 1.88 10.09 -1.25
N ALA A 217 1.96 10.86 -0.17
CA ALA A 217 2.96 10.68 0.87
C ALA A 217 2.81 9.34 1.58
N GLY A 218 1.58 9.00 2.01
CA GLY A 218 1.26 7.75 2.71
C GLY A 218 1.60 6.52 1.87
N MET A 219 1.16 6.49 0.60
CA MET A 219 1.47 5.43 -0.34
C MET A 219 2.97 5.33 -0.66
N GLY A 220 3.68 6.48 -0.64
CA GLY A 220 5.13 6.50 -0.77
C GLY A 220 5.85 5.76 0.36
N LYS A 221 5.30 5.80 1.57
CA LYS A 221 5.86 5.12 2.74
C LYS A 221 5.81 3.59 2.59
N GLU A 222 4.69 3.06 2.07
CA GLU A 222 4.53 1.62 1.84
C GLU A 222 5.63 1.03 0.96
N LYS A 223 6.16 1.80 0.00
CA LYS A 223 7.24 1.35 -0.90
C LYS A 223 8.48 0.92 -0.14
N TYR A 224 8.88 1.68 0.88
CA TYR A 224 10.13 1.46 1.63
C TYR A 224 10.00 0.42 2.76
N GLN A 225 8.77 0.02 3.11
CA GLN A 225 8.46 -0.91 4.20
C GLN A 225 8.36 -2.36 3.70
N VAL A 226 9.45 -2.85 3.10
CA VAL A 226 9.54 -4.21 2.53
C VAL A 226 9.38 -5.28 3.62
N ASP A 227 9.84 -5.01 4.85
CA ASP A 227 9.68 -5.87 6.01
C ASP A 227 8.20 -6.09 6.36
N ILE A 228 7.39 -5.03 6.34
CA ILE A 228 5.95 -5.10 6.57
C ILE A 228 5.28 -5.86 5.42
N TYR A 229 5.64 -5.56 4.18
CA TYR A 229 5.14 -6.27 3.01
C TYR A 229 5.36 -7.78 3.12
N ASN A 230 6.58 -8.22 3.44
CA ASN A 230 6.93 -9.63 3.58
C ASN A 230 6.17 -10.29 4.73
N LYS A 231 6.05 -9.59 5.87
CA LYS A 231 5.31 -10.07 7.04
C LYS A 231 3.83 -10.28 6.72
N GLU A 232 3.19 -9.35 6.01
CA GLU A 232 1.79 -9.48 5.62
C GLU A 232 1.55 -10.60 4.60
N ASN A 233 2.53 -10.89 3.75
CA ASN A 233 2.44 -11.95 2.74
C ASN A 233 2.88 -13.33 3.25
N SER A 234 3.41 -13.41 4.48
CA SER A 234 3.85 -14.65 5.10
C SER A 234 2.71 -15.69 5.22
N PRO A 235 3.00 -16.99 5.14
CA PRO A 235 2.00 -18.05 5.26
C PRO A 235 1.24 -18.01 6.59
N GLU A 236 1.93 -17.67 7.68
CA GLU A 236 1.34 -17.56 9.01
C GLU A 236 0.29 -16.44 9.07
N GLN A 237 0.62 -15.26 8.52
CA GLN A 237 -0.27 -14.12 8.52
C GLN A 237 -1.43 -14.30 7.54
N LYS A 238 -1.21 -14.93 6.38
CA LYS A 238 -2.27 -15.34 5.46
C LYS A 238 -3.28 -16.26 6.15
N GLY A 239 -2.81 -17.27 6.89
CA GLY A 239 -3.68 -18.17 7.64
C GLY A 239 -4.54 -17.46 8.69
N LYS A 240 -3.98 -16.47 9.40
CA LYS A 240 -4.72 -15.61 10.34
C LYS A 240 -5.78 -14.77 9.63
N ASN A 241 -5.41 -14.08 8.54
CA ASN A 241 -6.33 -13.25 7.76
C ASN A 241 -7.50 -14.06 7.17
N THR A 242 -7.25 -15.28 6.68
CA THR A 242 -8.32 -16.18 6.21
C THR A 242 -9.30 -16.51 7.33
N ARG A 243 -8.82 -16.84 8.54
CA ARG A 243 -9.70 -17.13 9.68
C ARG A 243 -10.53 -15.92 10.08
N VAL A 244 -9.91 -14.73 10.14
CA VAL A 244 -10.64 -13.47 10.40
C VAL A 244 -11.73 -13.27 9.36
N GLY A 245 -11.41 -13.46 8.08
CA GLY A 245 -12.36 -13.32 6.98
C GLY A 245 -13.57 -14.25 7.10
N VAL A 246 -13.35 -15.53 7.46
CA VAL A 246 -14.44 -16.50 7.68
C VAL A 246 -15.36 -16.05 8.82
N TRP A 247 -14.79 -15.66 9.96
CA TRP A 247 -15.58 -15.22 11.12
C TRP A 247 -16.35 -13.93 10.87
N CYS A 248 -15.72 -12.93 10.26
CA CYS A 248 -16.39 -11.70 9.85
C CYS A 248 -17.52 -12.00 8.83
N GLY A 249 -17.29 -12.93 7.91
CA GLY A 249 -18.32 -13.41 6.98
C GLY A 249 -19.53 -14.00 7.71
N CYS A 250 -19.32 -14.88 8.68
CA CYS A 250 -20.40 -15.45 9.49
C CYS A 250 -21.17 -14.37 10.28
N ILE A 251 -20.46 -13.41 10.89
CA ILE A 251 -21.08 -12.31 11.65
C ILE A 251 -21.95 -11.46 10.73
N MET A 252 -21.44 -11.07 9.56
CA MET A 252 -22.17 -10.22 8.61
C MET A 252 -23.37 -10.94 7.99
N MET A 253 -23.26 -12.24 7.69
CA MET A 253 -24.40 -13.03 7.22
C MET A 253 -25.48 -13.18 8.30
N THR A 254 -25.08 -13.32 9.56
CA THR A 254 -26.03 -13.35 10.69
C THR A 254 -26.71 -12.00 10.87
N ALA A 255 -25.94 -10.90 10.79
CA ALA A 255 -26.44 -9.53 10.85
C ALA A 255 -27.44 -9.26 9.71
N ALA A 256 -27.12 -9.67 8.49
CA ALA A 256 -28.04 -9.56 7.35
C ALA A 256 -29.33 -10.37 7.58
N GLY A 257 -29.23 -11.59 8.11
CA GLY A 257 -30.39 -12.41 8.48
C GLY A 257 -31.29 -11.72 9.52
N ILE A 258 -30.70 -11.17 10.58
CA ILE A 258 -31.43 -10.42 11.62
C ILE A 258 -32.09 -9.18 11.03
N PHE A 259 -31.39 -8.43 10.18
CA PHE A 259 -31.94 -7.27 9.48
C PHE A 259 -33.18 -7.64 8.66
N LEU A 260 -33.10 -8.71 7.87
CA LEU A 260 -34.22 -9.19 7.07
C LEU A 260 -35.40 -9.66 7.92
N VAL A 261 -35.16 -10.39 9.02
CA VAL A 261 -36.22 -10.85 9.92
C VAL A 261 -36.91 -9.68 10.62
N LEU A 262 -36.14 -8.75 11.19
CA LEU A 262 -36.70 -7.57 11.86
C LEU A 262 -37.47 -6.65 10.90
N GLY A 263 -36.99 -6.52 9.66
CA GLY A 263 -37.67 -5.74 8.63
C GLY A 263 -38.95 -6.42 8.14
N PHE A 264 -38.87 -7.64 7.63
CA PHE A 264 -39.99 -8.29 6.96
C PHE A 264 -41.01 -8.97 7.87
N VAL A 265 -40.59 -9.49 9.03
CA VAL A 265 -41.48 -10.20 9.96
C VAL A 265 -42.07 -9.26 11.01
N PHE A 266 -41.27 -8.29 11.48
CA PHE A 266 -41.65 -7.41 12.58
C PHE A 266 -41.90 -5.94 12.19
N ASP A 267 -41.72 -5.58 10.91
CA ASP A 267 -41.92 -4.23 10.35
C ASP A 267 -41.10 -3.12 11.05
N LEU A 268 -39.91 -3.46 11.56
CA LEU A 268 -39.08 -2.55 12.38
C LEU A 268 -38.08 -1.71 11.56
N TRP A 269 -38.40 -1.34 10.31
CA TRP A 269 -37.47 -0.69 9.37
C TRP A 269 -36.74 0.54 9.90
N LYS A 270 -37.38 1.30 10.82
CA LYS A 270 -36.78 2.48 11.44
C LYS A 270 -35.57 2.18 12.35
N ILE A 271 -35.50 0.97 12.93
CA ILE A 271 -34.47 0.60 13.93
C ILE A 271 -33.54 -0.50 13.39
N CYS A 272 -33.98 -1.28 12.38
CA CYS A 272 -33.22 -2.41 11.83
C CYS A 272 -31.79 -2.04 11.39
N TRP A 273 -31.53 -0.80 11.00
CA TRP A 273 -30.19 -0.35 10.58
C TRP A 273 -29.11 -0.52 11.66
N VAL A 274 -29.48 -0.54 12.95
CA VAL A 274 -28.54 -0.71 14.09
C VAL A 274 -27.78 -2.04 14.02
N VAL A 275 -28.33 -3.03 13.33
CA VAL A 275 -27.68 -4.34 13.13
C VAL A 275 -26.36 -4.21 12.37
N TRP A 276 -26.20 -3.21 11.49
CA TRP A 276 -24.96 -2.99 10.72
C TRP A 276 -23.80 -2.45 11.58
N PRO A 277 -23.96 -1.35 12.35
CA PRO A 277 -22.95 -0.93 13.33
C PRO A 277 -22.57 -2.03 14.33
N VAL A 278 -23.55 -2.76 14.86
CA VAL A 278 -23.32 -3.86 15.81
C VAL A 278 -22.53 -4.99 15.15
N GLY A 279 -22.91 -5.40 13.94
CA GLY A 279 -22.17 -6.39 13.16
C GLY A 279 -20.74 -5.96 12.86
N GLY A 280 -20.53 -4.70 12.47
CA GLY A 280 -19.20 -4.12 12.25
C GLY A 280 -18.33 -4.14 13.51
N LEU A 281 -18.89 -3.78 14.67
CA LEU A 281 -18.20 -3.83 15.96
C LEU A 281 -17.79 -5.26 16.32
N LEU A 282 -18.70 -6.22 16.15
CA LEU A 282 -18.44 -7.65 16.42
C LEU A 282 -17.37 -8.20 15.47
N CYS A 283 -17.38 -7.83 14.19
CA CYS A 283 -16.31 -8.16 13.23
C CYS A 283 -14.96 -7.61 13.71
N GLY A 284 -14.92 -6.36 14.19
CA GLY A 284 -13.71 -5.76 14.76
C GLY A 284 -13.19 -6.51 15.99
N ILE A 285 -14.09 -6.90 16.91
CA ILE A 285 -13.75 -7.69 18.10
C ILE A 285 -13.20 -9.07 17.68
N ALA A 286 -13.85 -9.76 16.75
CA ALA A 286 -13.40 -11.05 16.25
C ALA A 286 -12.01 -10.95 15.60
N ALA A 287 -11.78 -9.91 14.80
CA ALA A 287 -10.47 -9.64 14.21
C ALA A 287 -9.39 -9.45 15.28
N LEU A 288 -9.65 -8.67 16.35
CA LEU A 288 -8.70 -8.47 17.45
C LEU A 288 -8.42 -9.77 18.22
N ILE A 289 -9.43 -10.58 18.51
CA ILE A 289 -9.24 -11.86 19.24
C ILE A 289 -8.40 -12.84 18.41
N LEU A 290 -8.66 -12.91 17.10
CA LEU A 290 -8.00 -13.87 16.21
C LEU A 290 -6.60 -13.40 15.77
N SER A 291 -6.36 -12.09 15.68
CA SER A 291 -5.04 -11.50 15.37
C SER A 291 -4.17 -11.31 16.60
N GLY A 292 -4.77 -11.15 17.78
CA GLY A 292 -4.12 -10.80 19.05
C GLY A 292 -3.48 -11.96 19.83
N ARG A 293 -3.41 -13.17 19.28
CA ARG A 293 -2.53 -14.20 19.85
C ARG A 293 -1.07 -13.88 19.49
N LYS A 294 -0.40 -13.15 20.38
CA LYS A 294 0.99 -13.43 20.74
C LYS A 294 0.98 -14.41 21.90
#